data_AF-A0A9E2UJ57-F1
#
_entry.id   AF-A0A9E2UJ57-F1
#
_cell.length_a   1.000
_cell.length_b   1.000
_cell.length_c   1.000
_cell.angle_alpha   90.00
_cell.angle_beta   90.00
_cell.angle_gamma   90.00
#
_symmetry.space_group_name_H-M   'P 1'
#
loop_
_entity.id
_entity.type
_entity.pdbx_description
1 polymer ?
#
loop_
_entity_poly.entity_id
_entity_poly.type
_entity_poly.pdbx_seq_one_letter_code
_entity_poly.pdbx_strand_id
1 'polypeptide(L)'
;MPAPNQWILAGGGITVHYSVPAAVFHYVDSGGPKTFTGPQIHLVSVPDLGTLASVILHVTPVAEITFTVILPAVILDPPVEPVHTDGITTHHLLFPPFGQKEFYNVTPLNGSASL
;
A
#
# COMPACT_ATOMS: atom_id res chain seq x y z
N MET A 1 21.28 9.19 -9.07
CA MET A 1 19.87 9.55 -9.31
C MET A 1 19.13 9.48 -7.98
N PRO A 2 18.26 10.44 -7.68
CA PRO A 2 17.54 10.48 -6.41
C PRO A 2 16.52 9.34 -6.31
N ALA A 3 16.27 8.88 -5.09
CA ALA A 3 15.16 7.98 -4.81
C ALA A 3 13.87 8.80 -4.64
N PRO A 4 12.71 8.29 -5.07
CA PRO A 4 11.44 8.94 -4.83
C PRO A 4 11.11 9.01 -3.35
N ASN A 5 10.35 10.03 -3.00
CA ASN A 5 9.82 10.23 -1.65
C ASN A 5 8.29 10.35 -1.65
N GLN A 6 7.65 10.35 -2.83
CA GLN A 6 6.21 10.43 -3.01
C GLN A 6 5.75 9.41 -4.06
N TRP A 7 4.59 8.81 -3.81
CA TRP A 7 3.92 7.89 -4.72
C TRP A 7 2.44 8.20 -4.78
N ILE A 8 1.92 8.43 -5.99
CA ILE A 8 0.49 8.59 -6.26
C ILE A 8 0.09 7.44 -7.17
N LEU A 9 -0.76 6.55 -6.69
CA LEU A 9 -1.11 5.28 -7.34
C LEU A 9 -2.63 5.11 -7.34
N ALA A 10 -3.19 4.57 -8.42
CA ALA A 10 -4.61 4.29 -8.52
C ALA A 10 -4.91 3.05 -9.37
N GLY A 11 -6.01 2.38 -9.05
CA GLY A 11 -6.47 1.19 -9.76
C GLY A 11 -7.57 0.47 -8.99
N GLY A 12 -8.47 -0.23 -9.69
CA GLY A 12 -9.54 -1.02 -9.06
C GLY A 12 -10.48 -0.24 -8.13
N GLY A 13 -10.63 1.08 -8.34
CA GLY A 13 -11.43 1.95 -7.46
C GLY A 13 -10.72 2.40 -6.17
N ILE A 14 -9.42 2.12 -6.06
CA ILE A 14 -8.56 2.53 -4.95
C ILE A 14 -7.60 3.63 -5.43
N THR A 15 -7.37 4.64 -4.57
CA THR A 15 -6.31 5.63 -4.73
C THR A 15 -5.41 5.64 -3.50
N VAL A 16 -4.10 5.63 -3.71
CA VAL A 16 -3.08 5.65 -2.67
C VAL A 16 -2.18 6.86 -2.89
N HIS A 17 -1.91 7.61 -1.84
CA HIS A 17 -0.87 8.63 -1.82
C HIS A 17 0.03 8.39 -0.62
N TYR A 18 1.29 8.04 -0.87
CA TYR A 18 2.28 7.78 0.17
C TYR A 18 3.43 8.77 0.06
N SER A 19 3.86 9.33 1.19
CA SER A 19 4.97 10.28 1.24
C SER A 19 5.91 10.04 2.42
N VAL A 20 7.21 10.23 2.18
CA VAL A 20 8.31 10.25 3.14
C VAL A 20 9.10 11.55 3.00
N PRO A 21 9.78 12.07 4.04
CA PRO A 21 9.92 11.53 5.39
C PRO A 21 8.70 11.81 6.29
N ALA A 22 7.69 12.53 5.81
CA ALA A 22 6.48 12.83 6.59
C ALA A 22 5.74 11.57 7.07
N ALA A 23 5.97 10.42 6.41
CA ALA A 23 5.36 9.13 6.71
C ALA A 23 3.82 9.27 6.78
N VAL A 24 3.25 9.76 5.69
CA VAL A 24 1.79 9.92 5.54
C VAL A 24 1.30 9.02 4.42
N PHE A 25 0.26 8.25 4.71
CA PHE A 25 -0.38 7.33 3.78
C PHE A 25 -1.87 7.68 3.69
N HIS A 26 -2.29 8.18 2.54
CA HIS A 26 -3.70 8.38 2.22
C HIS A 26 -4.20 7.23 1.37
N TYR A 27 -5.34 6.68 1.76
CA TYR A 27 -6.00 5.60 1.08
C TYR A 27 -7.45 6.00 0.83
N VAL A 28 -7.92 5.88 -0.40
CA VAL A 28 -9.31 6.17 -0.77
C VAL A 28 -9.89 4.97 -1.48
N ASP A 29 -11.04 4.50 -1.00
CA ASP A 29 -11.85 3.47 -1.64
C ASP A 29 -13.33 3.91 -1.70
N SER A 30 -14.22 3.00 -2.07
CA SER A 30 -15.68 3.23 -2.07
C SER A 30 -16.26 3.54 -0.69
N GLY A 31 -15.55 3.20 0.40
CA GLY A 31 -15.92 3.53 1.77
C GLY A 31 -15.44 4.91 2.22
N GLY A 32 -14.69 5.62 1.39
CA GLY A 32 -14.19 6.97 1.66
C GLY A 32 -12.71 7.04 2.03
N PRO A 33 -12.18 8.26 2.24
CA PRO A 33 -10.77 8.49 2.50
C PRO A 33 -10.37 8.08 3.92
N LYS A 34 -9.18 7.49 4.05
CA LYS A 34 -8.50 7.13 5.30
C LYS A 34 -7.07 7.69 5.25
N THR A 35 -6.59 8.19 6.38
CA THR A 35 -5.23 8.75 6.50
C THR A 35 -4.51 8.06 7.65
N PHE A 36 -3.30 7.59 7.38
CA PHE A 36 -2.42 6.95 8.36
C PHE A 36 -1.12 7.73 8.46
N THR A 37 -0.57 7.82 9.66
CA THR A 37 0.69 8.54 9.91
C THR A 37 1.64 7.75 10.80
N GLY A 38 2.94 7.92 10.54
CA GLY A 38 4.02 7.41 11.39
C GLY A 38 3.84 5.93 11.79
N PRO A 39 3.63 5.62 13.09
CA PRO A 39 3.53 4.23 13.57
C PRO A 39 2.37 3.40 13.01
N GLN A 40 1.37 4.04 12.38
CA GLN A 40 0.25 3.34 11.75
C GLN A 40 0.64 2.69 10.41
N ILE A 41 1.80 3.05 9.88
CA ILE A 41 2.32 2.56 8.60
C ILE A 41 3.46 1.60 8.90
N HIS A 42 3.27 0.33 8.57
CA HIS A 42 4.30 -0.68 8.71
C HIS A 42 5.11 -0.79 7.41
N LEU A 43 6.40 -0.48 7.49
CA LEU A 43 7.32 -0.52 6.34
C LEU A 43 8.27 -1.70 6.44
N VAL A 44 8.36 -2.48 5.37
CA VAL A 44 9.31 -3.60 5.26
C VAL A 44 10.01 -3.51 3.92
N SER A 45 11.32 -3.31 3.95
CA SER A 45 12.16 -3.47 2.75
C SER A 45 12.38 -4.96 2.49
N VAL A 46 11.97 -5.40 1.30
CA VAL A 46 12.07 -6.78 0.84
C VAL A 46 13.08 -6.83 -0.31
N PRO A 47 14.16 -7.62 -0.18
CA PRO A 47 15.10 -7.85 -1.27
C PRO A 47 14.36 -8.27 -2.54
N ASP A 48 14.76 -7.72 -3.69
CA ASP A 48 14.24 -8.03 -5.02
C ASP A 48 12.75 -7.67 -5.28
N LEU A 49 12.04 -7.07 -4.32
CA LEU A 49 10.62 -6.66 -4.46
C LEU A 49 10.39 -5.15 -4.22
N GLY A 50 11.22 -4.50 -3.40
CA GLY A 50 11.09 -3.08 -3.04
C GLY A 50 10.68 -2.89 -1.58
N THR A 51 9.84 -1.88 -1.29
CA THR A 51 9.35 -1.62 0.07
C THR A 51 7.86 -1.90 0.15
N LEU A 52 7.44 -2.73 1.10
CA LEU A 52 6.04 -2.93 1.42
C LEU A 52 5.59 -1.87 2.42
N ALA A 53 4.55 -1.11 2.08
CA ALA A 53 3.90 -0.17 2.97
C ALA A 53 2.51 -0.67 3.33
N SER A 54 2.32 -1.05 4.60
CA SER A 54 1.10 -1.70 5.09
C SER A 54 0.36 -0.84 6.12
N VAL A 55 -0.96 -0.84 6.04
CA VAL A 55 -1.87 -0.15 6.98
C VAL A 55 -3.05 -1.05 7.33
N ILE A 56 -3.58 -0.90 8.55
CA ILE A 56 -4.81 -1.59 8.98
C ILE A 56 -6.00 -0.75 8.53
N LEU A 57 -6.80 -1.25 7.59
CA LEU A 57 -7.98 -0.54 7.09
C LEU A 57 -9.16 -0.63 8.06
N HIS A 58 -9.39 -1.82 8.62
CA HIS A 58 -10.52 -2.06 9.51
C HIS A 58 -10.29 -3.30 10.37
N VAL A 59 -10.87 -3.31 11.56
CA VAL A 59 -10.89 -4.47 12.45
C VAL A 59 -12.35 -4.80 12.75
N THR A 60 -12.73 -6.05 12.53
CA THR A 60 -14.06 -6.60 12.86
C THR A 60 -13.93 -7.69 13.92
N PRO A 61 -15.02 -8.12 14.56
CA PRO A 61 -14.98 -9.23 15.51
C PRO A 61 -14.50 -10.57 14.92
N VAL A 62 -14.52 -10.72 13.60
CA VAL A 62 -14.21 -11.97 12.91
C VAL A 62 -12.95 -11.89 12.03
N ALA A 63 -12.49 -10.69 11.70
CA ALA A 63 -11.37 -10.48 10.80
C ALA A 63 -10.72 -9.10 10.97
N GLU A 64 -9.42 -9.04 10.75
CA GLU A 64 -8.67 -7.80 10.51
C GLU A 64 -8.42 -7.64 9.00
N ILE A 65 -8.55 -6.43 8.48
CA ILE A 65 -8.35 -6.12 7.07
C ILE A 65 -7.18 -5.15 6.95
N THR A 66 -6.12 -5.57 6.26
CA THR A 66 -4.96 -4.73 5.98
C THR A 66 -4.86 -4.44 4.50
N PHE A 67 -4.26 -3.30 4.16
CA PHE A 67 -3.87 -2.98 2.81
C PHE A 67 -2.37 -2.76 2.76
N THR A 68 -1.72 -3.39 1.78
CA THR A 68 -0.29 -3.29 1.54
C THR A 68 -0.08 -2.85 0.12
N VAL A 69 0.67 -1.77 -0.09
CA VAL A 69 1.15 -1.39 -1.42
C VAL A 69 2.62 -1.78 -1.56
N ILE A 70 2.96 -2.32 -2.73
CA ILE A 70 4.35 -2.56 -3.10
C ILE A 70 4.89 -1.23 -3.67
N LEU A 71 5.96 -0.71 -3.08
CA LEU A 71 6.65 0.48 -3.56
C LEU A 71 7.93 0.00 -4.27
N PRO A 72 7.93 -0.06 -5.61
CA PRO A 72 9.10 -0.54 -6.35
C PRO A 72 10.27 0.42 -6.18
N ALA A 73 11.49 -0.10 -6.32
CA ALA A 73 12.68 0.72 -6.44
C ALA A 73 12.66 1.41 -7.81
N VAL A 74 12.51 2.73 -7.81
CA VAL A 74 12.47 3.55 -9.03
C VAL A 74 13.69 4.46 -9.06
N ILE A 75 14.35 4.49 -10.20
CA ILE A 75 15.39 5.45 -10.52
C ILE A 75 14.70 6.60 -11.25
N LEU A 76 14.76 7.81 -10.69
CA LEU A 76 14.13 8.99 -11.29
C LEU A 76 15.05 9.62 -12.37
N ASP A 77 14.55 9.73 -13.60
CA ASP A 77 15.24 10.32 -14.76
C ASP A 77 14.23 10.86 -15.83
N PRO A 78 13.19 11.64 -15.45
CA PRO A 78 13.24 13.00 -14.88
C PRO A 78 12.56 13.06 -13.46
N PRO A 79 12.13 14.20 -12.85
CA PRO A 79 11.78 14.24 -11.41
C PRO A 79 10.49 13.48 -11.04
N VAL A 80 9.83 12.88 -12.03
CA VAL A 80 8.63 12.08 -11.91
C VAL A 80 8.75 10.91 -12.90
N GLU A 81 8.51 9.69 -12.44
CA GLU A 81 8.52 8.49 -13.27
C GLU A 81 7.19 7.74 -13.15
N PRO A 82 6.66 7.16 -14.25
CA PRO A 82 5.50 6.31 -14.18
C PRO A 82 5.82 5.02 -13.44
N VAL A 83 4.88 4.56 -12.61
CA VAL A 83 5.01 3.35 -11.80
C VAL A 83 3.81 2.44 -12.03
N HIS A 84 4.11 1.16 -12.20
CA HIS A 84 3.14 0.08 -12.27
C HIS A 84 3.46 -0.88 -11.13
N THR A 85 2.47 -1.18 -10.30
CA THR A 85 2.67 -2.00 -9.11
C THR A 85 1.35 -2.62 -8.65
N ASP A 86 1.36 -3.30 -7.50
CA ASP A 86 0.18 -3.95 -6.95
C ASP A 86 -0.13 -3.46 -5.53
N GLY A 87 -1.42 -3.30 -5.26
CA GLY A 87 -1.99 -3.21 -3.93
C GLY A 87 -2.56 -4.55 -3.51
N ILE A 88 -2.36 -4.94 -2.26
CA ILE A 88 -2.80 -6.22 -1.70
C ILE A 88 -3.70 -5.92 -0.51
N THR A 89 -4.99 -6.23 -0.64
CA THR A 89 -5.91 -6.25 0.51
C THR A 89 -5.88 -7.64 1.12
N THR A 90 -5.50 -7.73 2.39
CA THR A 90 -5.44 -8.99 3.13
C THR A 90 -6.56 -9.05 4.16
N HIS A 91 -7.33 -10.14 4.13
CA HIS A 91 -8.30 -10.48 5.15
C HIS A 91 -7.72 -11.53 6.09
N HIS A 92 -7.44 -11.13 7.33
CA HIS A 92 -6.94 -11.97 8.41
C HIS A 92 -8.10 -12.48 9.23
N LEU A 93 -8.58 -13.69 8.94
CA LEU A 93 -9.65 -14.33 9.71
C LEU A 93 -9.17 -14.67 11.12
N LEU A 94 -9.93 -14.27 12.14
CA LEU A 94 -9.65 -14.63 13.53
C LEU A 94 -10.10 -16.07 13.83
N PHE A 95 -11.14 -16.55 13.12
CA PHE A 95 -11.71 -17.89 13.27
C PHE A 95 -11.88 -18.55 11.89
N PRO A 96 -10.81 -19.13 11.29
CA PRO A 96 -10.86 -19.66 9.95
C PRO A 96 -11.59 -21.02 9.86
N PRO A 97 -12.59 -21.19 8.96
CA PRO A 97 -13.35 -22.44 8.86
C PRO A 97 -12.58 -23.61 8.24
N PHE A 98 -11.56 -23.34 7.41
CA PHE A 98 -10.81 -24.35 6.66
C PHE A 98 -9.28 -24.28 6.89
N GLY A 99 -8.85 -23.75 8.04
CA GLY A 99 -7.43 -23.62 8.41
C GLY A 99 -6.66 -22.50 7.71
N GLN A 100 -7.13 -22.00 6.56
CA GLN A 100 -6.57 -20.80 5.93
C GLN A 100 -7.00 -19.53 6.67
N LYS A 101 -6.02 -18.83 7.24
CA LYS A 101 -6.23 -17.61 8.03
C LYS A 101 -6.25 -16.35 7.16
N GLU A 102 -5.57 -16.35 6.02
CA GLU A 102 -5.31 -15.15 5.24
C GLU A 102 -5.80 -15.31 3.80
N PHE A 103 -6.54 -14.31 3.32
CA PHE A 103 -7.02 -14.23 1.95
C PHE A 103 -6.55 -12.92 1.34
N TYR A 104 -5.97 -13.00 0.16
CA TYR A 104 -5.37 -11.86 -0.52
C TYR A 104 -6.19 -11.50 -1.75
N ASN A 105 -6.52 -10.22 -1.88
CA ASN A 105 -7.05 -9.65 -3.11
C ASN A 105 -6.01 -8.68 -3.68
N VAL A 106 -5.52 -8.99 -4.88
CA VAL A 106 -4.49 -8.19 -5.56
C VAL A 106 -5.16 -7.24 -6.54
N THR A 107 -4.84 -5.96 -6.43
CA THR A 107 -5.35 -4.90 -7.29
C THR A 107 -4.17 -4.26 -8.01
N PRO A 108 -4.10 -4.36 -9.35
CA PRO A 108 -3.10 -3.64 -10.13
C PRO A 108 -3.28 -2.13 -9.96
N LEU A 109 -2.19 -1.43 -9.71
CA LEU A 109 -2.13 0.02 -9.52
C LEU A 109 -1.16 0.64 -10.50
N ASN A 110 -1.55 1.79 -11.04
CA ASN A 110 -0.70 2.60 -11.92
C ASN A 110 -0.64 4.03 -11.40
N GLY A 111 0.46 4.72 -11.67
CA GLY A 111 0.59 6.13 -11.30
C GLY A 111 2.02 6.61 -11.45
N SER A 112 2.52 7.32 -10.46
CA SER A 112 3.85 7.94 -10.53
C SER A 112 4.58 7.96 -9.19
N ALA A 113 5.91 7.94 -9.27
CA ALA A 113 6.80 8.23 -8.16
C ALA A 113 7.56 9.54 -8.43
N SER A 114 7.74 10.37 -7.41
CA SER A 114 8.39 11.68 -7.52
C SER A 114 9.22 12.04 -6.28
N LEU A 115 9.93 13.16 -6.41
CA LEU A 115 10.56 13.92 -5.32
C LEU A 115 9.56 14.82 -4.57
#